data_AF-A0A419GX99-F1
#
_entry.id   AF-A0A419GX99-F1
#
_cell.length_a   1.000
_cell.length_b   1.000
_cell.length_c   1.000
_cell.angle_alpha   90.00
_cell.angle_beta   90.00
_cell.angle_gamma   90.00
#
_symmetry.space_group_name_H-M   'P 1'
#
loop_
_entity.id
_entity.type
_entity.pdbx_description
1 polymer ?
#
loop_
_entity_poly.entity_id
_entity_poly.type
_entity_poly.pdbx_seq_one_letter_code
_entity_poly.pdbx_strand_id
1 'polypeptide(L)'
;MTRLIIETDDNWTREKIKVAISTEAKLLRKTADRIQNKIWEFENKYGKMDRENLYGKVNDMELLEWEAEIETLQKVQARLKSLEEIIFEYK
;
A
#
# COMPACT_ATOMS: atom_id res chain seq x y z
N MET A 1 2.62 -8.58 14.41
CA MET A 1 1.45 -7.85 14.94
C MET A 1 1.98 -6.80 15.89
N THR A 2 1.81 -5.52 15.57
CA THR A 2 2.34 -4.41 16.39
C THR A 2 1.18 -3.53 16.78
N ARG A 3 0.76 -3.61 18.05
CA ARG A 3 -0.29 -2.75 18.62
C ARG A 3 0.39 -1.46 19.07
N LEU A 4 0.00 -0.32 18.50
CA LEU A 4 0.46 1.01 18.93
C LEU A 4 -0.65 1.67 19.75
N ILE A 5 -0.35 2.03 21.00
CA ILE A 5 -1.23 2.77 21.90
C ILE A 5 -0.65 4.17 22.07
N ILE A 6 -1.45 5.20 21.85
CA ILE A 6 -1.04 6.61 21.98
C ILE A 6 -1.81 7.23 23.13
N GLU A 7 -1.12 7.46 24.25
CA GLU A 7 -1.69 8.13 25.44
C GLU A 7 -1.33 9.63 25.41
N THR A 8 -2.33 10.51 25.43
CA THR A 8 -2.15 11.97 25.51
C THR A 8 -3.33 12.60 26.24
N ASP A 9 -3.01 13.50 27.18
CA ASP A 9 -3.93 14.33 27.95
C ASP A 9 -4.35 15.60 27.18
N ASP A 10 -3.50 16.06 26.26
CA ASP A 10 -3.79 17.20 25.38
C ASP A 10 -4.70 16.84 24.19
N ASN A 11 -5.88 17.47 24.14
CA ASN A 11 -6.86 17.33 23.06
C ASN A 11 -6.34 17.84 21.71
N TRP A 12 -5.47 18.86 21.69
CA TRP A 12 -4.93 19.39 20.43
C TRP A 12 -3.98 18.38 19.79
N THR A 13 -3.07 17.81 20.58
CA THR A 13 -2.13 16.76 20.14
C THR A 13 -2.88 15.54 19.63
N ARG A 14 -3.96 15.12 20.31
CA ARG A 14 -4.84 14.04 19.86
C ARG A 14 -5.37 14.26 18.45
N GLU A 15 -5.92 15.43 18.18
CA GLU A 15 -6.52 15.73 16.89
C GLU A 15 -5.46 15.83 15.78
N LYS A 16 -4.29 16.39 16.11
CA LYS A 16 -3.16 16.45 15.16
C LYS A 16 -2.68 15.06 14.75
N ILE A 17 -2.56 14.12 15.69
CA ILE A 17 -2.11 12.76 15.40
C ILE A 17 -3.15 12.02 14.53
N LYS A 18 -4.44 12.15 14.83
CA LYS A 18 -5.51 11.59 13.98
C LYS A 18 -5.49 12.13 12.56
N VAL A 19 -5.33 13.45 12.42
CA VAL A 19 -5.24 14.09 11.10
C VAL A 19 -4.00 13.62 10.35
N ALA A 20 -2.86 13.48 11.02
CA ALA A 20 -1.64 12.97 10.40
C ALA A 20 -1.81 11.52 9.90
N ILE A 21 -2.32 10.62 10.75
CA ILE A 21 -2.55 9.21 10.40
C ILE A 21 -3.56 9.08 9.26
N SER A 22 -4.68 9.81 9.32
CA SER A 22 -5.69 9.76 8.26
C SER A 22 -5.19 10.31 6.93
N THR A 23 -4.35 11.36 6.96
CA THR A 23 -3.73 11.92 5.76
C THR A 23 -2.74 10.93 5.14
N GLU A 24 -1.88 10.32 5.95
CA GLU A 24 -0.94 9.28 5.49
C GLU A 24 -1.68 8.08 4.90
N ALA A 25 -2.72 7.58 5.57
CA ALA A 25 -3.56 6.49 5.07
C ALA A 25 -4.20 6.84 3.71
N LYS A 26 -4.70 8.07 3.55
CA LYS A 26 -5.26 8.55 2.27
C LYS A 26 -4.21 8.59 1.16
N LEU A 27 -2.99 9.02 1.46
CA LEU A 27 -1.88 9.02 0.50
C LEU A 27 -1.51 7.59 0.09
N LEU A 28 -1.38 6.68 1.05
CA LEU A 28 -1.07 5.28 0.79
C LEU A 28 -2.15 4.58 -0.05
N ARG A 29 -3.44 4.84 0.22
CA ARG A 29 -4.54 4.35 -0.63
C ARG A 29 -4.40 4.82 -2.07
N LYS A 30 -4.19 6.12 -2.29
CA LYS A 30 -3.99 6.67 -3.64
C LYS A 30 -2.77 6.07 -4.36
N THR A 31 -1.71 5.80 -3.61
CA THR A 31 -0.52 5.14 -4.16
C THR A 31 -0.82 3.68 -4.52
N ALA A 32 -1.52 2.94 -3.67
CA ALA A 32 -1.94 1.57 -3.95
C ALA A 32 -2.83 1.50 -5.20
N ASP A 33 -3.81 2.41 -5.33
CA ASP A 33 -4.69 2.48 -6.51
C ASP A 33 -3.90 2.71 -7.80
N ARG A 34 -2.89 3.59 -7.77
CA ARG A 34 -2.03 3.84 -8.93
C ARG A 34 -1.22 2.62 -9.33
N ILE A 35 -0.65 1.92 -8.36
CA ILE A 35 0.14 0.70 -8.61
C ILE A 35 -0.78 -0.41 -9.15
N GLN A 36 -1.97 -0.57 -8.58
CA GLN A 36 -2.97 -1.51 -9.08
C GLN A 36 -3.36 -1.22 -10.53
N ASN A 37 -3.56 0.05 -10.89
CA ASN A 37 -3.86 0.42 -12.27
C ASN A 37 -2.72 0.04 -13.22
N LYS A 38 -1.45 0.27 -12.85
CA LYS A 38 -0.30 -0.15 -13.66
C LYS A 38 -0.25 -1.66 -13.85
N ILE A 39 -0.46 -2.42 -12.77
CA ILE A 39 -0.51 -3.89 -12.81
C ILE A 39 -1.65 -4.34 -13.74
N TRP A 40 -2.82 -3.72 -13.62
CA TRP A 40 -3.97 -4.02 -14.46
C TRP A 40 -3.74 -3.71 -15.94
N GLU A 41 -3.10 -2.58 -16.26
CA GLU A 41 -2.69 -2.23 -17.63
C GLU A 41 -1.74 -3.26 -18.21
N PHE A 42 -0.76 -3.72 -17.43
CA PHE A 42 0.16 -4.77 -17.83
C PHE A 42 -0.56 -6.12 -18.06
N GLU A 43 -1.41 -6.53 -17.12
CA GLU A 43 -2.20 -7.77 -17.22
C GLU A 43 -3.17 -7.75 -18.41
N ASN A 44 -3.76 -6.60 -18.74
CA ASN A 44 -4.61 -6.45 -19.91
C ASN A 44 -3.81 -6.57 -21.22
N LYS A 45 -2.56 -6.11 -21.23
CA LYS A 45 -1.69 -6.13 -22.41
C LYS A 45 -1.14 -7.53 -22.70
N TYR A 46 -0.77 -8.28 -21.66
CA TYR A 46 -0.02 -9.54 -21.79
C TYR A 46 -0.77 -10.79 -21.30
N GLY A 47 -1.93 -10.63 -20.68
CA GLY A 47 -2.71 -11.71 -20.07
C GLY A 47 -2.41 -11.88 -18.58
N LYS A 48 -3.34 -12.51 -17.85
CA LYS A 48 -3.28 -12.63 -16.39
C LYS A 48 -2.29 -13.70 -15.92
N MET A 49 -1.47 -13.31 -14.96
CA MET A 49 -0.93 -14.11 -13.84
C MET A 49 -0.44 -15.53 -14.14
N ASP A 50 0.44 -15.67 -15.12
CA ASP A 50 1.29 -16.86 -15.12
C ASP A 50 2.71 -16.50 -15.55
N ARG A 51 3.55 -16.29 -14.53
CA ARG A 51 4.93 -15.81 -14.65
C ARG A 51 5.72 -16.69 -15.62
N GLU A 52 5.52 -18.00 -15.52
CA GLU A 52 6.16 -19.00 -16.40
C GLU A 52 5.70 -18.86 -17.85
N ASN A 53 4.46 -18.43 -18.08
CA ASN A 53 3.92 -18.22 -19.41
C ASN A 53 4.32 -16.87 -20.03
N LEU A 54 4.79 -15.92 -19.22
CA LEU A 54 5.23 -14.58 -19.67
C LEU A 54 6.73 -14.53 -20.01
N TYR A 55 7.55 -15.40 -19.40
CA TYR A 55 8.97 -15.52 -19.72
C TYR A 55 9.18 -15.86 -21.20
N GLY A 56 10.02 -15.07 -21.88
CA GLY A 56 10.31 -15.22 -23.31
C GLY A 56 9.22 -14.71 -24.25
N LYS A 57 8.09 -14.20 -23.73
CA LYS A 57 7.03 -13.54 -24.52
C LYS A 57 6.94 -12.04 -24.27
N VAL A 58 7.26 -11.61 -23.05
CA VAL A 58 7.33 -10.20 -22.66
C VAL A 58 8.80 -9.77 -22.56
N ASN A 59 9.07 -8.49 -22.78
CA ASN A 59 10.38 -7.92 -22.55
C ASN A 59 10.78 -8.12 -21.07
N ASP A 60 11.97 -8.67 -20.84
CA ASP A 60 12.48 -8.97 -19.49
C ASP A 60 12.48 -7.75 -18.56
N MET A 61 12.74 -6.55 -19.09
CA MET A 61 12.69 -5.30 -18.32
C MET A 61 11.27 -4.94 -17.89
N GLU A 62 10.28 -5.07 -18.79
CA GLU A 62 8.88 -4.80 -18.44
C GLU A 62 8.36 -5.84 -17.42
N LEU A 63 8.80 -7.10 -17.54
CA LEU A 63 8.45 -8.15 -16.59
C LEU A 63 9.03 -7.88 -15.20
N LEU A 64 10.29 -7.44 -15.11
CA LEU A 64 10.92 -7.05 -13.86
C LEU A 64 10.23 -5.84 -13.20
N GLU A 65 9.85 -4.84 -14.00
CA GLU A 65 9.11 -3.67 -13.50
C GLU A 65 7.75 -4.10 -12.93
N TRP A 66 7.02 -4.97 -13.63
CA TRP A 66 5.75 -5.51 -13.13
C TRP A 66 5.91 -6.28 -11.82
N GLU A 67 6.94 -7.11 -11.68
CA GLU A 67 7.25 -7.82 -10.43
C GLU A 67 7.55 -6.84 -9.28
N ALA A 68 8.34 -5.80 -9.56
CA ALA A 68 8.66 -4.76 -8.57
C ALA A 68 7.42 -3.96 -8.14
N GLU A 69 6.50 -3.69 -9.06
CA GLU A 69 5.24 -3.02 -8.77
C GLU A 69 4.33 -3.91 -7.88
N ILE A 70 4.29 -5.23 -8.10
CA ILE A 70 3.58 -6.17 -7.22
C ILE A 70 4.17 -6.15 -5.80
N GLU A 71 5.50 -6.25 -5.69
CA GLU A 71 6.17 -6.21 -4.38
C GLU A 71 5.91 -4.88 -3.65
N THR A 72 5.97 -3.78 -4.41
CA THR A 72 5.70 -2.44 -3.88
C THR A 72 4.26 -2.31 -3.41
N LEU A 73 3.29 -2.84 -4.16
CA LEU A 73 1.89 -2.87 -3.75
C LEU A 73 1.71 -3.60 -2.42
N GLN A 74 2.33 -4.76 -2.24
CA GLN A 74 2.27 -5.54 -1.00
C GLN A 74 2.81 -4.72 0.19
N LYS A 75 3.96 -4.04 0.01
CA LYS A 75 4.55 -3.17 1.05
C LYS A 75 3.64 -1.99 1.41
N VAL A 76 3.05 -1.33 0.41
CA VAL A 76 2.13 -0.21 0.62
C VAL A 76 0.86 -0.68 1.36
N GLN A 77 0.28 -1.80 0.96
CA GLN A 77 -0.89 -2.38 1.61
C GLN A 77 -0.60 -2.80 3.06
N ALA A 78 0.57 -3.41 3.32
CA ALA A 78 0.98 -3.76 4.68
C ALA A 78 1.10 -2.52 5.58
N ARG A 79 1.69 -1.43 5.06
CA ARG A 79 1.79 -0.16 5.79
C ARG A 79 0.43 0.49 6.00
N LEU A 80 -0.44 0.50 5.00
CA LEU A 80 -1.81 1.02 5.13
C LEU A 80 -2.57 0.28 6.22
N LYS A 81 -2.52 -1.06 6.20
CA LYS A 81 -3.14 -1.90 7.23
C LYS A 81 -2.62 -1.56 8.63
N SER A 82 -1.31 -1.35 8.78
CA SER A 82 -0.73 -0.97 10.06
C SER A 82 -1.24 0.38 10.60
N LEU A 83 -1.59 1.33 9.73
CA LEU A 83 -2.15 2.62 10.13
C LEU A 83 -3.64 2.52 10.48
N GLU A 84 -4.39 1.68 9.76
CA GLU A 84 -5.81 1.42 10.01
C GLU A 84 -6.04 0.66 11.32
N GLU A 85 -5.07 -0.15 11.74
CA GLU A 85 -5.09 -0.90 13.00
C GLU A 85 -4.66 -0.07 14.24
N ILE A 86 -4.29 1.21 14.07
CA ILE A 86 -3.96 2.08 15.21
C ILE A 86 -5.22 2.39 16.01
N ILE A 87 -5.31 1.82 17.21
CA ILE A 87 -6.39 2.09 18.17
C ILE A 87 -5.92 3.19 19.11
N PHE A 88 -6.75 4.21 19.26
CA PHE A 88 -6.51 5.24 20.26
C PHE A 88 -7.30 4.91 21.53
N GLU A 89 -6.59 4.67 22.63
CA GLU A 89 -7.17 4.54 23.96
C GLU A 89 -6.88 5.85 24.74
N TYR A 90 -7.88 6.34 25.45
CA TYR A 90 -7.78 7.60 26.21
C TYR A 90 -8.25 7.38 27.65
N LYS A 91 -7.54 7.97 28.60
CA LYS A 91 -7.95 8.13 30.01
C LYS A 91 -8.33 9.58 30.28
#